data_AF-A0A925LDG6-F1
#
_entry.id   AF-A0A925LDG6-F1
#
_cell.length_a   1.000
_cell.length_b   1.000
_cell.length_c   1.000
_cell.angle_alpha   90.00
_cell.angle_beta   90.00
_cell.angle_gamma   90.00
#
_symmetry.space_group_name_H-M   'P 1'
#
loop_
_entity.id
_entity.type
_entity.pdbx_description
1 polymer ?
#
loop_
_entity_poly.entity_id
_entity_poly.type
_entity_poly.pdbx_seq_one_letter_code
_entity_poly.pdbx_strand_id
1 'polypeptide(L)'
;IVQMWSELLNEHGGPMLFDSFSIADAFFAPVVKRIVGFALPVPSQIGAYVERVQALPSVAAWTRDALAEHDFVEVDEPYRAAPT
;
A
#
# COMPACT_ATOMS: atom_id res chain seq x y z
N ILE A 1 9.32 3.68 10.16
CA ILE A 1 9.13 3.52 8.69
C ILE A 1 9.50 4.79 7.92
N VAL A 2 8.94 5.95 8.29
CA VAL A 2 9.22 7.24 7.62
C VAL A 2 10.72 7.54 7.49
N GLN A 3 11.47 7.41 8.59
CA GLN A 3 12.92 7.64 8.58
C GLN A 3 13.64 6.78 7.52
N MET A 4 13.46 5.45 7.58
CA MET A 4 14.08 4.50 6.65
C MET A 4 13.73 4.80 5.18
N TRP A 5 12.45 5.08 4.88
CA TRP A 5 12.06 5.40 3.50
C TRP A 5 12.62 6.74 3.04
N SER A 6 12.66 7.76 3.90
CA SER A 6 13.29 9.04 3.57
C SER A 6 14.78 8.88 3.29
N GLU A 7 15.50 8.09 4.09
CA GLU A 7 16.92 7.78 3.88
C GLU A 7 17.13 7.09 2.52
N LEU A 8 16.38 6.02 2.22
CA LEU A 8 16.48 5.30 0.95
C LEU A 8 16.13 6.17 -0.27
N LEU A 9 15.06 6.96 -0.19
CA LEU A 9 14.66 7.88 -1.26
C LEU A 9 15.72 8.97 -1.51
N ASN A 10 16.42 9.42 -0.47
CA ASN A 10 17.49 10.40 -0.60
C ASN A 10 18.78 9.75 -1.13
N GLU A 11 19.15 8.57 -0.63
CA GLU A 11 20.37 7.86 -1.00
C GLU A 11 20.33 7.39 -2.46
N HIS A 12 19.20 6.84 -2.90
CA HIS A 12 19.04 6.30 -4.25
C HIS A 12 18.42 7.30 -5.24
N GLY A 13 18.02 8.50 -4.78
CA GLY A 13 17.50 9.58 -5.62
C GLY A 13 16.00 9.50 -5.93
N GLY A 14 15.30 8.47 -5.45
CA GLY A 14 13.92 8.18 -5.86
C GLY A 14 13.82 7.87 -7.36
N PRO A 15 12.62 7.66 -7.92
CA PRO A 15 11.29 7.84 -7.33
C PRO A 15 10.81 6.71 -6.41
N MET A 16 11.34 5.49 -6.55
CA MET A 16 11.08 4.36 -5.66
C MET A 16 12.18 4.22 -4.61
N LEU A 17 12.04 3.27 -3.67
CA LEU A 17 13.01 3.13 -2.57
C LEU A 17 14.45 2.89 -3.05
N PHE A 18 14.62 2.27 -4.21
CA PHE A 18 15.92 2.01 -4.84
C PHE A 18 15.95 2.54 -6.28
N ASP A 19 15.45 3.78 -6.47
CA ASP A 19 15.25 4.45 -7.78
C ASP A 19 14.19 3.75 -8.65
N SER A 20 14.57 2.61 -9.23
CA SER A 20 13.67 1.76 -10.01
C SER A 20 12.78 0.92 -9.10
N PHE A 21 11.61 0.50 -9.62
CA PHE A 21 10.73 -0.42 -8.90
C PHE A 21 11.48 -1.70 -8.51
N SER A 22 11.31 -2.10 -7.26
CA SER A 22 12.00 -3.23 -6.67
C SER A 22 11.05 -4.07 -5.81
N ILE A 23 11.54 -5.23 -5.35
CA ILE A 23 10.82 -6.08 -4.40
C ILE A 23 10.49 -5.34 -3.10
N ALA A 24 11.28 -4.35 -2.70
CA ALA A 24 11.00 -3.56 -1.50
C ALA A 24 9.68 -2.77 -1.65
N ASP A 25 9.42 -2.20 -2.83
CA ASP A 25 8.19 -1.44 -3.09
C ASP A 25 6.96 -2.35 -3.10
N ALA A 26 7.10 -3.54 -3.71
CA ALA A 26 6.06 -4.57 -3.67
C ALA A 26 5.77 -5.04 -2.24
N PHE A 27 6.81 -5.29 -1.46
CA PHE A 27 6.72 -5.73 -0.06
C PHE A 27 6.00 -4.68 0.81
N PHE A 28 6.24 -3.39 0.56
CA PHE A 28 5.63 -2.30 1.31
C PHE A 28 4.26 -1.85 0.79
N ALA A 29 3.76 -2.37 -0.33
CA ALA A 29 2.44 -2.02 -0.86
C ALA A 29 1.30 -2.16 0.18
N PRO A 30 1.24 -3.22 1.03
CA PRO A 30 0.22 -3.31 2.08
C PRO A 30 0.37 -2.23 3.18
N VAL A 31 1.59 -1.74 3.44
CA VAL A 31 1.82 -0.64 4.38
C VAL A 31 1.33 0.68 3.78
N VAL A 32 1.63 0.91 2.50
CA VAL A 32 1.10 2.03 1.72
C VAL A 32 -0.43 2.05 1.76
N LYS A 33 -1.10 0.91 1.57
CA LYS A 33 -2.57 0.81 1.67
C LYS A 33 -3.10 1.20 3.06
N ARG A 34 -2.41 0.86 4.14
CA ARG A 34 -2.80 1.25 5.51
C ARG A 34 -2.63 2.75 5.77
N ILE A 35 -1.53 3.35 5.29
CA ILE A 35 -1.32 4.81 5.37
C ILE A 35 -2.49 5.54 4.71
N VAL A 36 -2.90 5.09 3.52
CA VAL A 36 -3.99 5.69 2.76
C VAL A 36 -5.35 5.42 3.42
N GLY A 37 -5.65 4.17 3.77
CA GLY A 37 -6.94 3.76 4.34
C GLY A 37 -7.24 4.41 5.69
N PHE A 38 -6.22 4.65 6.51
CA PHE A 38 -6.36 5.33 7.80
C PHE A 38 -6.07 6.83 7.73
N ALA A 39 -5.80 7.38 6.55
CA ALA A 39 -5.44 8.79 6.34
C ALA A 39 -4.31 9.28 7.27
N LEU A 40 -3.27 8.46 7.45
CA LEU A 40 -2.16 8.80 8.34
C LEU A 40 -1.34 9.95 7.78
N PRO A 41 -1.01 10.98 8.59
CA PRO A 41 -0.16 12.07 8.13
C PRO A 41 1.26 11.57 7.90
N VAL A 42 1.82 11.87 6.74
CA VAL A 42 3.22 11.55 6.37
C VAL A 42 3.90 12.77 5.74
N PRO A 43 5.23 12.89 5.83
CA PRO A 43 5.96 13.93 5.11
C PRO A 43 5.71 13.88 3.60
N SER A 44 5.80 15.03 2.92
CA SER A 44 5.48 15.17 1.49
C SER A 44 6.25 14.20 0.59
N GLN A 45 7.54 13.99 0.86
CA GLN A 45 8.38 13.03 0.10
C GLN A 45 7.84 11.59 0.20
N ILE A 46 7.37 11.21 1.39
CA ILE A 46 6.76 9.89 1.62
C ILE A 46 5.37 9.81 0.99
N GLY A 47 4.59 10.90 1.06
CA GLY A 47 3.29 10.99 0.37
C GLY A 47 3.43 10.77 -1.13
N ALA A 48 4.41 11.41 -1.77
CA ALA A 48 4.69 11.21 -3.19
C ALA A 48 5.13 9.78 -3.52
N TYR A 49 5.90 9.12 -2.63
CA TYR A 49 6.23 7.70 -2.77
C TYR A 49 4.99 6.80 -2.65
N VAL A 50 4.14 7.04 -1.64
CA VAL A 50 2.87 6.35 -1.42
C VAL A 50 1.97 6.44 -2.66
N GLU A 51 1.84 7.62 -3.25
CA GLU A 51 1.08 7.85 -4.48
C GLU A 51 1.61 7.02 -5.66
N ARG A 52 2.94 6.98 -5.84
CA ARG A 52 3.57 6.18 -6.89
C ARG A 52 3.33 4.68 -6.72
N VAL A 53 3.44 4.17 -5.50
CA VAL A 53 3.16 2.75 -5.21
C VAL A 53 1.67 2.43 -5.44
N GLN A 54 0.74 3.31 -5.07
CA GLN A 54 -0.68 3.12 -5.36
C GLN A 54 -1.00 3.12 -6.87
N ALA A 55 -0.28 3.90 -7.65
CA ALA A 55 -0.45 3.98 -9.09
C ALA A 55 0.12 2.77 -9.86
N LEU A 56 0.82 1.85 -9.19
CA LEU A 56 1.32 0.63 -9.83
C LEU A 56 0.15 -0.22 -10.35
N PRO A 57 0.18 -0.69 -11.61
CA PRO A 57 -0.91 -1.49 -12.18
C PRO A 57 -1.25 -2.73 -11.37
N SER A 58 -0.24 -3.38 -10.77
CA SER A 58 -0.42 -4.56 -9.91
C SER A 58 -1.14 -4.20 -8.59
N VAL A 59 -0.82 -3.06 -7.97
CA VAL A 59 -1.47 -2.60 -6.74
C VAL A 59 -2.90 -2.13 -7.01
N ALA A 60 -3.12 -1.46 -8.15
CA ALA A 60 -4.46 -1.07 -8.60
C ALA A 60 -5.33 -2.31 -8.89
N ALA A 61 -4.79 -3.31 -9.59
CA ALA A 61 -5.48 -4.57 -9.84
C ALA A 61 -5.80 -5.30 -8.54
N TRP A 62 -4.82 -5.48 -7.66
CA TRP A 62 -5.03 -6.09 -6.35
C TRP A 62 -6.09 -5.37 -5.52
N THR A 63 -6.09 -4.03 -5.50
CA THR A 63 -7.11 -3.25 -4.79
C THR A 63 -8.50 -3.48 -5.38
N ARG A 64 -8.63 -3.49 -6.71
CA ARG A 64 -9.91 -3.71 -7.39
C ARG A 64 -10.45 -5.12 -7.10
N ASP A 65 -9.60 -6.12 -7.19
CA ASP A 65 -10.01 -7.51 -7.01
C ASP A 65 -10.41 -7.76 -5.55
N ALA A 66 -9.70 -7.17 -4.57
CA ALA A 66 -10.09 -7.20 -3.16
C ALA A 66 -11.42 -6.49 -2.86
N LEU A 67 -11.78 -5.43 -3.61
CA LEU A 67 -13.07 -4.75 -3.47
C LEU A 67 -14.23 -5.55 -4.10
N ALA A 68 -13.93 -6.42 -5.05
CA ALA A 68 -14.89 -7.30 -5.71
C ALA A 68 -15.03 -8.66 -5.00
N GLU A 69 -14.25 -8.90 -3.95
CA GLU A 69 -14.30 -10.12 -3.15
C GLU A 69 -15.56 -10.14 -2.28
N HIS A 70 -16.35 -11.20 -2.42
CA HIS A 70 -17.60 -11.44 -1.67
C HIS A 70 -17.57 -12.75 -0.88
N ASP A 71 -16.38 -13.35 -0.75
CA ASP A 71 -16.20 -14.61 -0.01
C ASP A 71 -16.54 -14.36 1.46
N PHE A 72 -17.57 -15.06 1.95
CA PHE A 72 -17.98 -14.99 3.34
C PHE A 72 -17.39 -16.16 4.11
N VAL A 73 -16.54 -15.84 5.09
CA VAL A 73 -15.92 -16.84 5.97
C VAL A 73 -16.44 -16.61 7.38
N GLU A 74 -17.39 -17.46 7.82
CA GLU A 74 -18.11 -17.28 9.10
C GLU A 74 -17.17 -17.10 10.30
N VAL A 75 -16.05 -17.82 10.34
CA VAL A 75 -15.05 -17.72 11.41
C VAL A 75 -14.31 -16.37 11.44
N ASP A 76 -14.11 -15.75 10.28
CA ASP A 76 -13.42 -14.45 10.15
C ASP A 76 -14.40 -13.27 10.23
N GLU A 77 -15.70 -13.54 10.06
CA GLU A 77 -16.77 -12.55 10.03
C GLU A 77 -17.91 -12.83 11.02
N PRO A 78 -17.64 -13.02 12.33
CA PRO A 78 -18.67 -13.30 13.33
C PRO A 78 -19.69 -12.15 13.51
N TYR A 79 -19.39 -10.98 12.94
CA TYR A 79 -20.24 -9.79 12.95
C TYR A 79 -21.26 -9.73 11.79
N ARG A 80 -21.18 -10.64 10.81
CA ARG A 80 -22.11 -10.70 9.67
C ARG A 80 -22.97 -11.97 9.75
N ALA A 81 -24.28 -11.84 9.65
CA ALA A 81 -25.22 -12.95 9.87
C ALA A 81 -25.48 -13.83 8.61
N ALA A 82 -25.18 -13.33 7.42
CA ALA A 82 -25.33 -14.04 6.14
C ALA A 82 -24.42 -13.37 5.08
N PRO A 83 -24.02 -14.09 4.00
CA PRO A 83 -23.29 -13.49 2.88
C PRO A 83 -24.13 -12.38 2.21
N THR A 84 -23.44 -11.36 1.69
CA THR A 84 -24.06 -10.17 1.05
C THR A 84 -23.94 -10.24 -0.46
#